data_AF-A0A536YYU8-F1
#
_entry.id   AF-A0A536YYU8-F1
#
_cell.length_a   1.000
_cell.length_b   1.000
_cell.length_c   1.000
_cell.angle_alpha   90.00
_cell.angle_beta   90.00
_cell.angle_gamma   90.00
#
_symmetry.space_group_name_H-M   'P 1'
#
loop_
_entity.id
_entity.type
_entity.pdbx_description
1 polymer ?
#
loop_
_entity_poly.entity_id
_entity_poly.type
_entity_poly.pdbx_seq_one_letter_code
_entity_poly.pdbx_strand_id
1 'polypeptide(L)'
;MDPDGGDLTIHALIEAQVAKTPDRIAVITPARSLTYRLLNEEANRLAHVIVRQAEPADLPMVVGCSQGAAKIVALLAALKAGRFLVSLDLSDPPARNRSVLQLLDARVIVTDNAGLALARTLVEDDCRIINLNALPEDGAVDDLRLPIRGDALARVVLTSGSTDEPKGIMQTHRTVLFGAVTRNNAVHLCSEDRMLMGTSVFTELWRPLLIGATAYLFDFKGDDMNCLRRWTDEGQISALRLTPSVFRQLVAALALGDSADANSNRNFFPSLRVIEMMGESPSWEDVRLYQRYFESECVMINCLGSKEVLDYSIYYIDHGTRVGEGTVPAGFPLGGATVTVVDEEG
;
A
#
# COMPACT_ATOMS: atom_id res chain seq x y z
N MET A 1 -19.74 -11.93 10.42
CA MET A 1 -20.05 -10.66 9.70
C MET A 1 -21.47 -10.32 10.10
N ASP A 2 -21.70 -9.16 10.68
CA ASP A 2 -23.01 -8.72 11.21
C ASP A 2 -24.00 -8.52 10.04
N PRO A 3 -25.24 -9.06 10.07
CA PRO A 3 -26.16 -9.03 8.93
C PRO A 3 -26.68 -7.63 8.56
N ASP A 4 -26.45 -6.62 9.40
CA ASP A 4 -26.94 -5.24 9.21
C ASP A 4 -25.97 -4.29 8.45
N GLY A 5 -24.88 -4.80 7.88
CA GLY A 5 -24.01 -4.00 6.99
C GLY A 5 -23.35 -2.81 7.71
N GLY A 6 -22.70 -3.09 8.85
CA GLY A 6 -22.19 -2.07 9.77
C GLY A 6 -21.27 -1.00 9.15
N ASP A 7 -21.29 0.17 9.78
CA ASP A 7 -20.56 1.42 9.53
C ASP A 7 -19.02 1.31 9.61
N LEU A 8 -18.43 0.16 9.24
CA LEU A 8 -17.00 -0.07 9.35
C LEU A 8 -16.27 0.62 8.20
N THR A 9 -15.53 1.67 8.55
CA THR A 9 -14.61 2.37 7.66
C THR A 9 -13.16 1.98 7.95
N ILE A 10 -12.29 2.21 6.97
CA ILE A 10 -10.84 1.92 7.09
C ILE A 10 -10.23 2.70 8.26
N HIS A 11 -10.52 4.00 8.36
CA HIS A 11 -9.96 4.85 9.40
C HIS A 11 -10.50 4.47 10.79
N ALA A 12 -11.78 4.14 10.93
CA ALA A 12 -12.36 3.75 12.22
C ALA A 12 -11.74 2.44 12.76
N LEU A 13 -11.44 1.48 11.88
CA LEU A 13 -10.74 0.25 12.28
C LEU A 13 -9.28 0.51 12.68
N ILE A 14 -8.61 1.45 12.00
CA ILE A 14 -7.25 1.88 12.39
C ILE A 14 -7.29 2.62 13.74
N GLU A 15 -8.25 3.52 13.97
CA GLU A 15 -8.44 4.21 15.25
C GLU A 15 -8.69 3.21 16.39
N ALA A 16 -9.52 2.19 16.15
CA ALA A 16 -9.71 1.10 17.10
C ALA A 16 -8.42 0.32 17.38
N GLN A 17 -7.55 0.15 16.38
CA GLN A 17 -6.23 -0.45 16.58
C GLN A 17 -5.27 0.47 17.35
N VAL A 18 -5.32 1.78 17.10
CA VAL A 18 -4.54 2.79 17.84
C VAL A 18 -4.86 2.73 19.33
N ALA A 19 -6.15 2.61 19.69
CA ALA A 19 -6.57 2.46 21.08
C ALA A 19 -6.04 1.17 21.74
N LYS A 20 -5.87 0.08 20.97
CA LYS A 20 -5.36 -1.20 21.48
C LYS A 20 -3.84 -1.19 21.68
N THR A 21 -3.10 -0.61 20.74
CA THR A 21 -1.63 -0.70 20.70
C THR A 21 -0.97 0.64 20.33
N PRO A 22 -1.15 1.71 21.12
CA PRO A 22 -0.75 3.07 20.74
C PRO A 22 0.76 3.21 20.52
N ASP A 23 1.57 2.53 21.32
CA ASP A 23 3.03 2.66 21.31
C ASP A 23 3.73 1.60 20.43
N ARG A 24 2.98 0.68 19.80
CA ARG A 24 3.57 -0.21 18.78
C ARG A 24 3.92 0.61 17.54
N ILE A 25 4.98 0.22 16.84
CA ILE A 25 5.38 0.84 15.57
C ILE A 25 4.41 0.41 14.47
N ALA A 26 3.76 1.38 13.84
CA ALA A 26 2.84 1.18 12.72
C ALA A 26 3.57 1.19 11.38
N VAL A 27 4.48 2.16 11.21
CA VAL A 27 5.16 2.43 9.94
C VAL A 27 6.63 2.70 10.18
N ILE A 28 7.49 2.10 9.37
CA ILE A 28 8.92 2.39 9.29
C ILE A 28 9.26 2.75 7.84
N THR A 29 9.98 3.85 7.67
CA THR A 29 10.65 4.23 6.42
C THR A 29 12.13 4.46 6.71
N PRO A 30 13.00 4.61 5.69
CA PRO A 30 14.40 4.95 5.91
C PRO A 30 14.59 6.25 6.70
N ALA A 31 13.66 7.19 6.57
CA ALA A 31 13.74 8.51 7.19
C ALA A 31 13.21 8.55 8.63
N ARG A 32 12.16 7.78 8.97
CA ARG A 32 11.55 7.82 10.31
C ARG A 32 10.68 6.60 10.62
N SER A 33 10.38 6.43 11.90
CA SER A 33 9.41 5.45 12.41
C SER A 33 8.24 6.17 13.07
N LEU A 34 7.02 5.68 12.86
CA LEU A 34 5.81 6.19 13.49
C LEU A 34 5.13 5.08 14.29
N THR A 35 4.82 5.36 15.55
CA THR A 35 3.89 4.53 16.32
C THR A 35 2.46 4.67 15.79
N TYR A 36 1.57 3.75 16.17
CA TYR A 36 0.14 3.89 15.88
C TYR A 36 -0.41 5.23 16.37
N ARG A 37 -0.05 5.63 17.60
CA ARG A 37 -0.45 6.92 18.18
C ARG A 37 0.06 8.11 17.35
N LEU A 38 1.35 8.16 17.04
CA LEU A 38 1.92 9.27 16.27
C LEU A 38 1.34 9.36 14.86
N LEU A 39 1.15 8.21 14.18
CA LEU A 39 0.50 8.16 12.88
C LEU A 39 -0.93 8.72 12.95
N ASN A 40 -1.68 8.35 13.98
CA ASN A 40 -3.05 8.82 14.19
C ASN A 40 -3.11 10.32 14.48
N GLU A 41 -2.25 10.81 15.36
CA GLU A 41 -2.17 12.24 15.73
C GLU A 41 -1.77 13.11 14.53
N GLU A 42 -0.78 12.69 13.74
CA GLU A 42 -0.39 13.39 12.50
C GLU A 42 -1.52 13.40 11.48
N ALA A 43 -2.20 12.26 11.28
CA ALA A 43 -3.33 12.17 10.36
C ALA A 43 -4.55 12.98 10.84
N ASN A 44 -4.84 13.00 12.14
CA ASN A 44 -5.92 13.80 12.72
C ASN A 44 -5.66 15.29 12.55
N ARG A 45 -4.43 15.77 12.84
CA ARG A 45 -4.06 17.17 12.64
C ARG A 45 -4.31 17.63 11.21
N LEU A 46 -3.92 16.81 10.23
CA LEU A 46 -4.19 17.08 8.82
C LEU A 46 -5.69 16.98 8.49
N ALA A 47 -6.41 15.99 9.00
CA ALA A 47 -7.85 15.82 8.76
C ALA A 47 -8.66 17.02 9.26
N HIS A 48 -8.31 17.55 10.44
CA HIS A 48 -8.88 18.78 10.99
C HIS A 48 -8.63 19.99 10.09
N VAL A 49 -7.43 20.10 9.49
CA VAL A 49 -7.13 21.15 8.50
C VAL A 49 -7.95 20.97 7.23
N ILE A 50 -8.06 19.74 6.72
CA ILE A 50 -8.86 19.41 5.54
C ILE A 50 -10.32 19.84 5.76
N VAL A 51 -10.93 19.46 6.89
CA VAL A 51 -12.34 19.81 7.18
C VAL A 51 -12.55 21.33 7.31
N ARG A 52 -11.56 22.09 7.81
CA ARG A 52 -11.65 23.55 7.90
C ARG A 52 -11.44 24.26 6.57
N GLN A 53 -10.64 23.69 5.67
CA GLN A 53 -10.18 24.36 4.46
C GLN A 53 -10.82 23.84 3.17
N ALA A 54 -11.53 22.71 3.20
CA ALA A 54 -12.17 22.12 2.03
C ALA A 54 -13.67 21.99 2.28
N GLU A 55 -14.47 22.45 1.31
CA GLU A 55 -15.92 22.31 1.33
C GLU A 55 -16.32 20.84 1.19
N PRO A 56 -17.47 20.37 1.71
CA PRO A 56 -17.94 18.99 1.52
C PRO A 56 -17.99 18.55 0.04
N ALA A 57 -18.20 19.49 -0.88
CA ALA A 57 -18.21 19.25 -2.32
C ALA A 57 -16.82 19.13 -2.96
N ASP A 58 -15.75 19.54 -2.26
CA ASP A 58 -14.36 19.46 -2.74
C ASP A 58 -13.85 18.02 -2.68
N LEU A 59 -14.31 17.20 -3.62
CA LEU A 59 -13.98 15.79 -3.78
C LEU A 59 -13.55 15.54 -5.24
N PRO A 60 -12.52 14.72 -5.51
CA PRO A 60 -11.68 13.97 -4.55
C PRO A 60 -10.70 14.82 -3.73
N MET A 61 -10.14 14.21 -2.69
CA MET A 61 -8.89 14.68 -2.10
C MET A 61 -7.69 14.09 -2.87
N VAL A 62 -6.98 14.91 -3.64
CA VAL A 62 -5.79 14.47 -4.37
C VAL A 62 -4.59 14.45 -3.43
N VAL A 63 -3.85 13.34 -3.40
CA VAL A 63 -2.64 13.18 -2.58
C VAL A 63 -1.43 13.07 -3.50
N GLY A 64 -0.65 14.14 -3.56
CA GLY A 64 0.61 14.24 -4.28
C GLY A 64 1.77 14.46 -3.30
N CYS A 65 2.06 13.47 -2.46
CA CYS A 65 3.18 13.50 -1.53
C CYS A 65 4.32 12.60 -2.02
N SER A 66 5.55 12.87 -1.58
CA SER A 66 6.65 11.91 -1.74
C SER A 66 6.31 10.56 -1.12
N GLN A 67 6.93 9.50 -1.64
CA GLN A 67 6.75 8.15 -1.14
C GLN A 67 7.25 8.04 0.32
N GLY A 68 6.47 7.38 1.18
CA GLY A 68 6.83 7.18 2.59
C GLY A 68 5.77 7.67 3.56
N ALA A 69 6.20 8.02 4.78
CA ALA A 69 5.30 8.29 5.91
C ALA A 69 4.34 9.47 5.65
N ALA A 70 4.81 10.52 4.97
CA ALA A 70 4.00 11.70 4.65
C ALA A 70 2.77 11.34 3.79
N LYS A 71 2.96 10.46 2.81
CA LYS A 71 1.87 9.95 1.96
C LYS A 71 0.85 9.16 2.77
N ILE A 72 1.28 8.31 3.69
CA ILE A 72 0.35 7.53 4.55
C ILE A 72 -0.49 8.45 5.42
N VAL A 73 0.15 9.44 6.05
CA VAL A 73 -0.53 10.46 6.87
C VAL A 73 -1.60 11.17 6.03
N ALA A 74 -1.26 11.60 4.82
CA ALA A 74 -2.19 12.25 3.91
C ALA A 74 -3.36 11.35 3.49
N LEU A 75 -3.08 10.09 3.14
CA LEU A 75 -4.10 9.11 2.76
C LEU A 75 -5.06 8.85 3.93
N LEU A 76 -4.54 8.63 5.15
CA LEU A 76 -5.36 8.38 6.34
C LEU A 76 -6.17 9.62 6.74
N ALA A 77 -5.57 10.81 6.66
CA ALA A 77 -6.23 12.07 6.96
C ALA A 77 -7.42 12.35 6.03
N ALA A 78 -7.27 12.06 4.72
CA ALA A 78 -8.36 12.20 3.76
C ALA A 78 -9.56 11.33 4.15
N LEU A 79 -9.32 10.05 4.48
CA LEU A 79 -10.36 9.13 4.92
C LEU A 79 -11.03 9.60 6.22
N LYS A 80 -10.26 10.07 7.21
CA LYS A 80 -10.75 10.62 8.47
C LYS A 80 -11.60 11.87 8.29
N ALA A 81 -11.28 12.69 7.28
CA ALA A 81 -12.04 13.87 6.89
C ALA A 81 -13.27 13.56 6.01
N GLY A 82 -13.62 12.27 5.83
CA GLY A 82 -14.76 11.84 5.01
C GLY A 82 -14.56 12.04 3.51
N ARG A 83 -13.30 12.10 3.06
CA ARG A 83 -12.95 12.31 1.65
C ARG A 83 -12.45 11.01 1.04
N PHE A 84 -12.87 10.73 -0.19
CA PHE A 84 -12.23 9.70 -0.98
C PHE A 84 -10.94 10.23 -1.58
N LEU A 85 -9.91 9.39 -1.58
CA LEU A 85 -8.57 9.78 -2.00
C LEU A 85 -8.28 9.36 -3.45
N VAL A 86 -7.45 10.17 -4.12
CA VAL A 86 -6.78 9.79 -5.36
C VAL A 86 -5.29 10.08 -5.19
N SER A 87 -4.46 9.05 -5.31
CA SER A 87 -3.01 9.23 -5.25
C SER A 87 -2.49 9.63 -6.62
N LEU A 88 -1.73 10.71 -6.65
CA LEU A 88 -0.98 11.16 -7.82
C LEU A 88 0.50 10.81 -7.61
N ASP A 89 1.16 10.26 -8.62
CA ASP A 89 2.61 10.12 -8.60
C ASP A 89 3.23 11.38 -9.18
N LEU A 90 3.86 12.18 -8.33
CA LEU A 90 4.49 13.43 -8.77
C LEU A 90 5.72 13.19 -9.68
N SER A 91 6.23 11.95 -9.79
CA SER A 91 7.26 11.61 -10.78
C SER A 91 6.69 11.38 -12.19
N ASP A 92 5.37 11.25 -12.34
CA ASP A 92 4.73 11.18 -13.66
C ASP A 92 4.96 12.48 -14.46
N PRO A 93 4.99 12.42 -15.81
CA PRO A 93 5.12 13.60 -16.64
C PRO A 93 4.09 14.68 -16.26
N PRO A 94 4.49 15.97 -16.13
CA PRO A 94 3.59 17.02 -15.68
C PRO A 94 2.31 17.15 -16.51
N ALA A 95 2.36 16.89 -17.82
CA ALA A 95 1.19 16.89 -18.69
C ALA A 95 0.17 15.84 -18.25
N ARG A 96 0.61 14.61 -17.93
CA ARG A 96 -0.26 13.54 -17.42
C ARG A 96 -0.90 13.94 -16.10
N ASN A 97 -0.10 14.50 -15.18
CA ASN A 97 -0.60 14.93 -13.88
C ASN A 97 -1.65 16.05 -14.01
N ARG A 98 -1.46 17.02 -14.91
CA ARG A 98 -2.48 18.04 -15.21
C ARG A 98 -3.76 17.43 -15.79
N SER A 99 -3.64 16.53 -16.76
CA SER A 99 -4.81 15.86 -17.34
C SER A 99 -5.61 15.08 -16.29
N VAL A 100 -4.93 14.44 -15.34
CA VAL A 100 -5.57 13.75 -14.21
C VAL A 100 -6.30 14.74 -13.31
N LEU A 101 -5.65 15.85 -12.91
CA LEU A 101 -6.27 16.86 -12.06
C LEU A 101 -7.52 17.48 -12.71
N GLN A 102 -7.45 17.75 -14.02
CA GLN A 102 -8.57 18.27 -14.80
C GLN A 102 -9.72 17.26 -14.92
N LEU A 103 -9.41 15.99 -15.20
CA LEU A 103 -10.41 14.92 -15.24
C LEU A 103 -11.18 14.79 -13.92
N LEU A 104 -10.51 15.02 -12.80
CA LEU A 104 -11.08 14.91 -11.46
C LEU A 104 -11.78 16.19 -10.98
N ASP A 105 -11.73 17.29 -11.74
CA ASP A 105 -12.08 18.64 -11.27
C ASP A 105 -11.46 18.94 -9.89
N ALA A 106 -10.19 18.61 -9.72
CA ALA A 106 -9.54 18.57 -8.41
C ALA A 106 -9.45 19.97 -7.77
N ARG A 107 -10.23 20.19 -6.70
CA ARG A 107 -10.24 21.45 -5.94
C ARG A 107 -9.22 21.53 -4.81
N VAL A 108 -8.72 20.37 -4.35
CA VAL A 108 -7.76 20.29 -3.26
C VAL A 108 -6.68 19.24 -3.54
N ILE A 109 -5.43 19.63 -3.34
CA ILE A 109 -4.27 18.73 -3.33
C ILE A 109 -3.55 18.81 -1.98
N VAL A 110 -3.28 17.66 -1.39
CA VAL A 110 -2.40 17.50 -0.23
C VAL A 110 -1.02 17.09 -0.74
N THR A 111 0.02 17.78 -0.26
CA THR A 111 1.42 17.54 -0.64
C THR A 111 2.37 17.75 0.55
N ASP A 112 3.62 17.34 0.41
CA ASP A 112 4.72 17.65 1.32
C ASP A 112 5.65 18.72 0.74
N ASN A 113 6.65 19.14 1.52
CA ASN A 113 7.67 20.08 1.08
C ASN A 113 8.37 19.65 -0.21
N ALA A 114 8.59 18.35 -0.40
CA ALA A 114 9.23 17.81 -1.60
C ALA A 114 8.33 17.96 -2.84
N GLY A 115 7.02 17.73 -2.71
CA GLY A 115 6.05 17.88 -3.78
C GLY A 115 5.53 19.30 -4.02
N LEU A 116 5.71 20.22 -3.06
CA LEU A 116 5.07 21.53 -3.04
C LEU A 116 5.34 22.38 -4.29
N ALA A 117 6.60 22.44 -4.73
CA ALA A 117 6.97 23.25 -5.90
C ALA A 117 6.29 22.71 -7.16
N LEU A 118 6.30 21.39 -7.35
CA LEU A 118 5.66 20.77 -8.50
C LEU A 118 4.14 20.92 -8.43
N ALA A 119 3.51 20.70 -7.27
CA ALA A 119 2.07 20.89 -7.08
C ALA A 119 1.62 22.30 -7.51
N ARG A 120 2.36 23.35 -7.16
CA ARG A 120 2.09 24.74 -7.58
C ARG A 120 2.12 24.95 -9.10
N THR A 121 2.86 24.13 -9.85
CA THR A 121 2.92 24.21 -11.33
C THR A 121 1.87 23.36 -12.03
N LEU A 122 1.22 22.45 -11.29
CA LEU A 122 0.24 21.50 -11.81
C LEU A 122 -1.19 21.99 -11.64
N VAL A 123 -1.47 22.71 -10.55
CA VAL A 123 -2.82 23.14 -10.22
C VAL A 123 -3.16 24.52 -10.81
N GLU A 124 -4.45 24.74 -11.05
CA GLU A 124 -5.01 26.03 -11.47
C GLU A 124 -5.21 26.96 -10.25
N ASP A 125 -5.45 28.26 -10.47
CA ASP A 125 -5.50 29.29 -9.41
C ASP A 125 -6.60 29.05 -8.36
N ASP A 126 -7.63 28.29 -8.70
CA ASP A 126 -8.77 27.95 -7.85
C ASP A 126 -8.58 26.65 -7.04
N CYS A 127 -7.49 25.92 -7.27
CA CYS A 127 -7.17 24.71 -6.54
C CYS A 127 -6.33 25.00 -5.30
N ARG A 128 -6.77 24.49 -4.14
CA ARG A 128 -6.10 24.70 -2.86
C ARG A 128 -5.01 23.66 -2.63
N ILE A 129 -3.82 24.12 -2.28
CA ILE A 129 -2.70 23.26 -1.88
C ILE A 129 -2.58 23.24 -0.36
N ILE A 130 -2.70 22.06 0.24
CA ILE A 130 -2.46 21.82 1.66
C ILE A 130 -1.08 21.16 1.82
N ASN A 131 -0.13 21.87 2.45
CA ASN A 131 1.19 21.32 2.74
C ASN A 131 1.21 20.67 4.13
N LEU A 132 1.45 19.35 4.20
CA LEU A 132 1.48 18.60 5.46
C LEU A 132 2.63 19.00 6.39
N ASN A 133 3.68 19.63 5.89
CA ASN A 133 4.78 20.14 6.71
C ASN A 133 4.53 21.54 7.27
N ALA A 134 3.45 22.20 6.87
CA ALA A 134 3.07 23.55 7.33
C ALA A 134 1.84 23.54 8.24
N LEU A 135 1.48 22.37 8.80
CA LEU A 135 0.35 22.23 9.73
C LEU A 135 0.69 22.87 11.09
N PRO A 136 -0.28 23.47 11.80
CA PRO A 136 -0.06 24.01 13.14
C PRO A 136 0.36 22.90 14.12
N GLU A 137 1.48 23.08 14.82
CA GLU A 137 1.99 22.08 15.77
C GLU A 137 0.98 21.78 16.90
N ASP A 138 0.28 22.82 17.35
CA ASP A 138 -0.78 22.82 18.37
C ASP A 138 -2.18 22.46 17.82
N GLY A 139 -2.27 22.04 16.55
CA GLY A 139 -3.53 21.62 15.95
C GLY A 139 -4.16 20.41 16.67
N ALA A 140 -5.49 20.34 16.65
CA ALA A 140 -6.24 19.24 17.24
C ALA A 140 -5.79 17.87 16.71
N VAL A 141 -5.63 16.91 17.62
CA VAL A 141 -5.15 15.54 17.32
C VAL A 141 -6.18 14.47 17.66
N ASP A 142 -7.36 14.84 18.13
CA ASP A 142 -8.46 13.93 18.42
C ASP A 142 -9.12 13.41 17.13
N ASP A 143 -9.62 12.19 17.17
CA ASP A 143 -10.36 11.60 16.04
C ASP A 143 -11.63 12.42 15.74
N LEU A 144 -11.88 12.74 14.47
CA LEU A 144 -13.01 13.57 14.07
C LEU A 144 -14.37 12.89 14.28
N ARG A 145 -14.41 11.54 14.20
CA ARG A 145 -15.63 10.72 14.36
C ARG A 145 -16.81 11.16 13.48
N LEU A 146 -16.52 11.56 12.24
CA LEU A 146 -17.55 11.88 11.26
C LEU A 146 -18.39 10.62 10.94
N PRO A 147 -19.72 10.74 10.72
CA PRO A 147 -20.60 9.61 10.44
C PRO A 147 -20.45 9.14 8.98
N ILE A 148 -19.33 8.49 8.67
CA ILE A 148 -19.01 7.98 7.33
C ILE A 148 -19.44 6.53 7.23
N ARG A 149 -20.22 6.22 6.19
CA ARG A 149 -20.73 4.86 5.96
C ARG A 149 -19.67 3.97 5.31
N GLY A 150 -19.73 2.67 5.57
CA GLY A 150 -18.85 1.68 4.93
C GLY A 150 -19.03 1.55 3.41
N ASP A 151 -20.19 1.94 2.87
CA ASP A 151 -20.47 1.99 1.43
C ASP A 151 -20.02 3.30 0.76
N ALA A 152 -19.54 4.29 1.52
CA ALA A 152 -18.95 5.50 0.95
C ALA A 152 -17.64 5.18 0.21
N LEU A 153 -17.35 5.97 -0.83
CA LEU A 153 -16.09 5.88 -1.56
C LEU A 153 -14.92 6.13 -0.61
N ALA A 154 -13.93 5.23 -0.65
CA ALA A 154 -12.66 5.40 0.04
C ALA A 154 -11.58 5.89 -0.92
N ARG A 155 -11.56 5.39 -2.16
CA ARG A 155 -10.58 5.80 -3.17
C ARG A 155 -11.06 5.64 -4.59
N VAL A 156 -10.44 6.40 -5.49
CA VAL A 156 -10.48 6.15 -6.93
C VAL A 156 -9.07 5.81 -7.41
N VAL A 157 -8.94 4.67 -8.09
CA VAL A 157 -7.68 4.21 -8.69
C VAL A 157 -7.74 4.47 -10.19
N LEU A 158 -6.81 5.28 -10.70
CA LEU A 158 -6.72 5.59 -12.12
C LEU A 158 -5.92 4.51 -12.85
N THR A 159 -6.44 4.05 -13.97
CA THR A 159 -5.75 3.12 -14.88
C THR A 159 -5.53 3.77 -16.24
N SER A 160 -4.48 3.36 -16.94
CA SER A 160 -4.27 3.72 -18.35
C SER A 160 -5.40 3.09 -19.16
N GLY A 161 -6.37 3.90 -19.60
CA GLY A 161 -7.41 3.46 -20.50
C GLY A 161 -6.84 3.06 -21.87
N SER A 162 -7.57 2.23 -22.61
CA SER A 162 -7.28 1.89 -24.01
C SER A 162 -7.57 3.05 -24.98
N THR A 163 -8.45 3.95 -24.56
CA THR A 163 -8.66 5.29 -25.11
C THR A 163 -7.79 6.21 -24.26
N ASP A 164 -6.99 7.13 -24.82
CA ASP A 164 -5.97 7.94 -24.12
C ASP A 164 -6.44 8.72 -22.86
N GLU A 165 -7.72 8.65 -22.49
CA GLU A 165 -8.31 9.14 -21.26
C GLU A 165 -8.19 8.12 -20.09
N PRO A 166 -7.70 8.54 -18.90
CA PRO A 166 -7.63 7.68 -17.73
C PRO A 166 -9.01 7.22 -17.27
N LYS A 167 -9.13 5.94 -16.89
CA LYS A 167 -10.37 5.40 -16.29
C LYS A 167 -10.24 5.33 -14.77
N GLY A 168 -11.27 5.79 -14.06
CA GLY A 168 -11.32 5.78 -12.59
C GLY A 168 -12.08 4.57 -12.06
N ILE A 169 -11.39 3.70 -11.32
CA ILE A 169 -12.00 2.58 -10.61
C ILE A 169 -12.37 3.03 -9.21
N MET A 170 -13.66 3.10 -8.93
CA MET A 170 -14.21 3.53 -7.66
C MET A 170 -14.23 2.38 -6.66
N GLN A 171 -13.66 2.59 -5.47
CA GLN A 171 -13.66 1.59 -4.40
C GLN A 171 -14.19 2.18 -3.11
N THR A 172 -15.16 1.49 -2.52
CA THR A 172 -15.75 1.84 -1.22
C THR A 172 -14.85 1.41 -0.07
N HIS A 173 -15.09 1.94 1.13
CA HIS A 173 -14.45 1.43 2.35
C HIS A 173 -14.64 -0.08 2.50
N ARG A 174 -15.87 -0.56 2.30
CA ARG A 174 -16.22 -1.98 2.38
C ARG A 174 -15.45 -2.83 1.38
N THR A 175 -15.30 -2.37 0.13
CA THR A 175 -14.53 -3.07 -0.91
C THR A 175 -13.05 -3.22 -0.49
N VAL A 176 -12.43 -2.12 -0.06
CA VAL A 176 -11.02 -2.12 0.36
C VAL A 176 -10.81 -2.97 1.61
N LEU A 177 -11.70 -2.88 2.59
CA LEU A 177 -11.64 -3.69 3.81
C LEU A 177 -11.81 -5.17 3.52
N PHE A 178 -12.74 -5.53 2.64
CA PHE A 178 -12.93 -6.91 2.21
C PHE A 178 -11.63 -7.48 1.63
N GLY A 179 -11.00 -6.79 0.67
CA GLY A 179 -9.73 -7.24 0.10
C GLY A 179 -8.61 -7.36 1.13
N ALA A 180 -8.47 -6.36 2.01
CA ALA A 180 -7.44 -6.36 3.05
C ALA A 180 -7.61 -7.53 4.04
N VAL A 181 -8.84 -7.76 4.53
CA VAL A 181 -9.14 -8.85 5.48
C VAL A 181 -9.00 -10.22 4.83
N THR A 182 -9.60 -10.42 3.65
CA THR A 182 -9.48 -11.68 2.90
C THR A 182 -8.02 -12.02 2.68
N ARG A 183 -7.18 -11.02 2.39
CA ARG A 183 -5.78 -11.25 2.15
C ARG A 183 -4.96 -11.53 3.39
N ASN A 184 -5.16 -10.76 4.45
CA ASN A 184 -4.51 -11.02 5.73
C ASN A 184 -4.83 -12.44 6.22
N ASN A 185 -6.09 -12.87 6.07
CA ASN A 185 -6.49 -14.24 6.41
C ASN A 185 -5.79 -15.29 5.54
N ALA A 186 -5.71 -15.08 4.22
CA ALA A 186 -5.07 -16.04 3.30
C ALA A 186 -3.57 -16.26 3.55
N VAL A 187 -2.89 -15.29 4.14
CA VAL A 187 -1.45 -15.38 4.48
C VAL A 187 -1.19 -15.44 5.98
N HIS A 188 -2.25 -15.57 6.78
CA HIS A 188 -2.20 -15.63 8.24
C HIS A 188 -1.42 -14.45 8.85
N LEU A 189 -1.62 -13.24 8.31
CA LEU A 189 -0.99 -12.03 8.84
C LEU A 189 -1.56 -11.70 10.22
N CYS A 190 -0.68 -11.42 11.18
CA CYS A 190 -1.02 -11.13 12.57
C CYS A 190 -0.29 -9.88 13.08
N SER A 191 -0.61 -9.44 14.30
CA SER A 191 -0.05 -8.21 14.90
C SER A 191 1.47 -8.24 15.09
N GLU A 192 2.08 -9.43 15.17
CA GLU A 192 3.53 -9.58 15.32
C GLU A 192 4.29 -9.54 13.99
N ASP A 193 3.56 -9.54 12.87
CA ASP A 193 4.18 -9.46 11.57
C ASP A 193 4.75 -8.09 11.25
N ARG A 194 5.79 -8.13 10.43
CA ARG A 194 6.54 -6.98 9.95
C ARG A 194 6.67 -7.11 8.45
N MET A 195 5.86 -6.31 7.77
CA MET A 195 5.59 -6.46 6.35
C MET A 195 6.37 -5.43 5.57
N LEU A 196 7.37 -5.86 4.80
CA LEU A 196 8.10 -5.00 3.86
C LEU A 196 7.32 -4.88 2.56
N MET A 197 7.06 -3.64 2.15
CA MET A 197 6.23 -3.28 1.01
C MET A 197 6.98 -2.33 0.08
N GLY A 198 6.95 -2.63 -1.22
CA GLY A 198 7.39 -1.70 -2.25
C GLY A 198 6.40 -0.55 -2.48
N THR A 199 6.90 0.58 -3.01
CA THR A 199 6.08 1.76 -3.32
C THR A 199 4.91 1.49 -4.29
N SER A 200 5.07 0.53 -5.20
CA SER A 200 4.05 0.12 -6.18
C SER A 200 2.81 -0.54 -5.57
N VAL A 201 2.89 -0.99 -4.31
CA VAL A 201 1.79 -1.67 -3.60
C VAL A 201 1.26 -0.88 -2.40
N PHE A 202 1.62 0.40 -2.26
CA PHE A 202 1.17 1.25 -1.15
C PHE A 202 -0.34 1.42 -1.06
N THR A 203 -1.10 1.14 -2.12
CA THR A 203 -2.57 1.11 -2.03
C THR A 203 -3.05 0.07 -1.00
N GLU A 204 -2.25 -0.95 -0.68
CA GLU A 204 -2.60 -2.00 0.27
C GLU A 204 -2.02 -1.78 1.68
N LEU A 205 -1.49 -0.58 1.98
CA LEU A 205 -0.86 -0.25 3.27
C LEU A 205 -1.78 -0.46 4.48
N TRP A 206 -3.10 -0.46 4.25
CA TRP A 206 -4.10 -0.69 5.29
C TRP A 206 -3.97 -2.07 5.93
N ARG A 207 -3.47 -3.07 5.18
CA ARG A 207 -3.38 -4.46 5.62
C ARG A 207 -2.69 -4.64 6.97
N PRO A 208 -1.43 -4.21 7.17
CA PRO A 208 -0.77 -4.31 8.48
C PRO A 208 -1.42 -3.40 9.54
N LEU A 209 -1.88 -2.20 9.15
CA LEU A 209 -2.45 -1.22 10.09
C LEU A 209 -3.76 -1.69 10.73
N LEU A 210 -4.58 -2.45 10.01
CA LEU A 210 -5.85 -2.97 10.52
C LEU A 210 -5.70 -4.03 11.62
N ILE A 211 -4.50 -4.61 11.77
CA ILE A 211 -4.25 -5.75 12.66
C ILE A 211 -3.16 -5.51 13.70
N GLY A 212 -2.58 -4.30 13.77
CA GLY A 212 -1.53 -3.99 14.76
C GLY A 212 -0.11 -4.39 14.34
N ALA A 213 0.07 -4.82 13.09
CA ALA A 213 1.37 -5.18 12.51
C ALA A 213 2.17 -3.93 12.13
N THR A 214 3.44 -4.11 11.75
CA THR A 214 4.30 -3.01 11.30
C THR A 214 4.51 -3.04 9.79
N ALA A 215 4.27 -1.93 9.12
CA ALA A 215 4.58 -1.73 7.70
C ALA A 215 5.99 -1.14 7.54
N TYR A 216 6.88 -1.83 6.84
CA TYR A 216 8.16 -1.30 6.39
C TYR A 216 7.99 -0.87 4.94
N LEU A 217 8.18 0.42 4.68
CA LEU A 217 8.02 0.98 3.35
C LEU A 217 9.38 1.27 2.75
N PHE A 218 9.61 0.74 1.55
CA PHE A 218 10.89 0.89 0.85
C PHE A 218 10.67 1.20 -0.62
N ASP A 219 11.32 2.26 -1.09
CA ASP A 219 11.42 2.59 -2.51
C ASP A 219 12.69 1.97 -3.10
N PHE A 220 12.52 0.82 -3.75
CA PHE A 220 13.62 0.11 -4.42
C PHE A 220 14.29 0.90 -5.55
N LYS A 221 13.72 2.03 -6.00
CA LYS A 221 14.34 2.91 -7.00
C LYS A 221 15.21 4.02 -6.40
N GLY A 222 14.93 4.45 -5.17
CA GLY A 222 15.47 5.69 -4.61
C GLY A 222 16.07 5.56 -3.21
N ASP A 223 15.64 4.58 -2.42
CA ASP A 223 16.10 4.41 -1.05
C ASP A 223 17.47 3.69 -1.00
N ASP A 224 18.26 4.04 0.01
CA ASP A 224 19.54 3.39 0.26
C ASP A 224 19.34 1.92 0.71
N MET A 225 19.91 0.99 -0.06
CA MET A 225 19.91 -0.44 0.22
C MET A 225 20.52 -0.81 1.57
N ASN A 226 21.36 0.04 2.18
CA ASN A 226 21.84 -0.17 3.54
C ASN A 226 20.71 -0.13 4.59
N CYS A 227 19.62 0.60 4.33
CA CYS A 227 18.46 0.58 5.20
C CYS A 227 17.76 -0.78 5.16
N LEU A 228 17.62 -1.34 3.96
CA LEU A 228 17.10 -2.69 3.81
C LEU A 228 17.99 -3.70 4.53
N ARG A 229 19.32 -3.62 4.33
CA ARG A 229 20.30 -4.47 5.03
C ARG A 229 20.15 -4.42 6.55
N ARG A 230 19.93 -3.24 7.12
CA ARG A 230 19.72 -3.07 8.56
C ARG A 230 18.46 -3.78 9.05
N TRP A 231 17.33 -3.60 8.35
CA TRP A 231 16.06 -4.24 8.72
C TRP A 231 16.11 -5.76 8.58
N THR A 232 16.87 -6.24 7.61
CA THR A 232 17.13 -7.66 7.40
C THR A 232 18.08 -8.25 8.43
N ASP A 233 19.13 -7.52 8.82
CA ASP A 233 20.14 -7.95 9.81
C ASP A 233 19.56 -8.01 11.22
N GLU A 234 18.63 -7.11 11.54
CA GLU A 234 17.83 -7.19 12.77
C GLU A 234 16.84 -8.37 12.75
N GLY A 235 16.72 -9.06 11.60
CA GLY A 235 15.95 -10.29 11.43
C GLY A 235 14.45 -10.11 11.56
N GLN A 236 13.93 -8.88 11.52
CA GLN A 236 12.55 -8.63 11.96
C GLN A 236 11.52 -8.77 10.83
N ILE A 237 11.89 -8.73 9.55
CA ILE A 237 10.92 -8.81 8.46
C ILE A 237 10.34 -10.23 8.34
N SER A 238 9.02 -10.36 8.45
CA SER A 238 8.29 -11.64 8.40
C SER A 238 7.46 -11.83 7.13
N ALA A 239 7.13 -10.74 6.42
CA ALA A 239 6.39 -10.80 5.16
C ALA A 239 6.93 -9.83 4.12
N LEU A 240 7.01 -10.25 2.86
CA LEU A 240 7.30 -9.39 1.71
C LEU A 240 6.05 -9.24 0.83
N ARG A 241 5.82 -8.03 0.32
CA ARG A 241 4.82 -7.77 -0.73
C ARG A 241 5.44 -6.93 -1.83
N LEU A 242 5.68 -7.57 -2.98
CA LEU A 242 6.46 -7.00 -4.08
C LEU A 242 5.83 -7.36 -5.44
N THR A 243 6.22 -6.65 -6.50
CA THR A 243 6.03 -7.19 -7.85
C THR A 243 7.21 -8.11 -8.21
N PRO A 244 7.05 -9.06 -9.14
CA PRO A 244 8.15 -9.88 -9.64
C PRO A 244 9.39 -9.08 -10.05
N SER A 245 9.23 -7.94 -10.73
CA SER A 245 10.36 -7.06 -11.07
C SER A 245 11.11 -6.53 -9.85
N VAL A 246 10.39 -6.12 -8.81
CA VAL A 246 11.01 -5.65 -7.56
C VAL A 246 11.66 -6.81 -6.79
N PHE A 247 11.05 -7.99 -6.80
CA PHE A 247 11.65 -9.20 -6.23
C PHE A 247 13.01 -9.51 -6.86
N ARG A 248 13.11 -9.45 -8.20
CA ARG A 248 14.40 -9.65 -8.89
C ARG A 248 15.45 -8.62 -8.50
N GLN A 249 15.06 -7.35 -8.34
CA GLN A 249 15.97 -6.31 -7.85
C GLN A 249 16.47 -6.60 -6.43
N LEU A 250 15.56 -7.03 -5.54
CA LEU A 250 15.91 -7.48 -4.20
C LEU A 250 16.95 -8.61 -4.27
N VAL A 251 16.64 -9.70 -4.98
CA VAL A 251 17.54 -10.85 -5.09
C VAL A 251 18.89 -10.48 -5.70
N ALA A 252 18.91 -9.65 -6.74
CA ALA A 252 20.16 -9.17 -7.33
C ALA A 252 21.02 -8.39 -6.32
N ALA A 253 20.39 -7.56 -5.47
CA ALA A 253 21.10 -6.83 -4.43
C ALA A 253 21.62 -7.73 -3.30
N LEU A 254 20.90 -8.80 -2.97
CA LEU A 254 21.37 -9.84 -2.03
C LEU A 254 22.60 -10.55 -2.61
N ALA A 255 22.51 -11.02 -3.86
CA ALA A 255 23.58 -11.77 -4.53
C ALA A 255 24.87 -10.95 -4.73
N LEU A 256 24.78 -9.65 -4.97
CA LEU A 256 25.96 -8.77 -5.02
C LEU A 256 26.63 -8.61 -3.65
N GLY A 257 25.86 -8.69 -2.56
CA GLY A 257 26.36 -8.67 -1.18
C GLY A 257 27.18 -9.91 -0.82
N ASP A 258 26.85 -11.07 -1.37
CA ASP A 258 27.58 -12.34 -1.16
C ASP A 258 28.95 -12.37 -1.85
N SER A 259 29.21 -11.47 -2.80
CA SER A 259 30.50 -11.45 -3.52
C SER A 259 31.70 -11.03 -2.66
N ALA A 260 31.46 -10.41 -1.49
CA ALA A 260 32.51 -10.03 -0.54
C ALA A 260 32.89 -11.17 0.43
N ASP A 261 32.03 -12.19 0.59
CA ASP A 261 32.27 -13.38 1.40
C ASP A 261 31.54 -14.58 0.76
N ALA A 262 32.13 -15.15 -0.29
CA ALA A 262 31.57 -16.29 -1.04
C ALA A 262 31.34 -17.57 -0.20
N ASN A 263 31.71 -17.56 1.09
CA ASN A 263 31.48 -18.62 2.08
C ASN A 263 30.40 -18.28 3.11
N SER A 264 29.82 -17.07 3.12
CA SER A 264 28.72 -16.77 4.04
C SER A 264 27.41 -17.23 3.44
N ASN A 265 26.88 -18.36 3.92
CA ASN A 265 25.51 -18.80 3.66
C ASN A 265 24.54 -17.89 4.43
N ARG A 266 24.60 -16.58 4.19
CA ARG A 266 23.93 -15.57 5.02
C ARG A 266 22.46 -15.55 4.64
N ASN A 267 21.63 -16.06 5.54
CA ASN A 267 20.19 -15.85 5.46
C ASN A 267 19.88 -14.37 5.75
N PHE A 268 19.59 -13.61 4.69
CA PHE A 268 19.21 -12.21 4.81
C PHE A 268 17.84 -12.04 5.46
N PHE A 269 16.99 -13.05 5.48
CA PHE A 269 15.61 -12.93 5.93
C PHE A 269 15.24 -14.07 6.89
N PRO A 270 15.87 -14.16 8.08
CA PRO A 270 15.74 -15.32 8.96
C PRO A 270 14.35 -15.52 9.55
N SER A 271 13.56 -14.46 9.68
CA SER A 271 12.17 -14.55 10.17
C SER A 271 11.13 -14.52 9.05
N LEU A 272 11.56 -14.49 7.79
CA LEU A 272 10.64 -14.36 6.67
C LEU A 272 9.89 -15.67 6.46
N ARG A 273 8.57 -15.57 6.52
CA ARG A 273 7.65 -16.71 6.36
C ARG A 273 6.84 -16.64 5.07
N VAL A 274 6.71 -15.46 4.46
CA VAL A 274 5.88 -15.30 3.26
C VAL A 274 6.41 -14.23 2.30
N ILE A 275 6.42 -14.56 1.01
CA ILE A 275 6.71 -13.63 -0.11
C ILE A 275 5.49 -13.58 -1.01
N GLU A 276 4.78 -12.46 -1.01
CA GLU A 276 3.61 -12.25 -1.85
C GLU A 276 3.99 -11.47 -3.12
N MET A 277 3.86 -12.10 -4.30
CA MET A 277 4.02 -11.45 -5.60
C MET A 277 2.68 -11.01 -6.20
N MET A 278 2.61 -9.82 -6.79
CA MET A 278 1.41 -9.32 -7.49
C MET A 278 1.77 -8.37 -8.63
N GLY A 279 0.84 -8.23 -9.59
CA GLY A 279 0.83 -7.12 -10.54
C GLY A 279 1.57 -7.44 -11.84
N GLU A 280 2.45 -8.44 -11.80
CA GLU A 280 3.07 -9.08 -12.95
C GLU A 280 2.96 -10.59 -12.74
N SER A 281 3.01 -11.36 -13.83
CA SER A 281 3.10 -12.83 -13.71
C SER A 281 4.52 -13.22 -13.30
N PRO A 282 4.72 -13.94 -12.18
CA PRO A 282 6.03 -14.49 -11.87
C PRO A 282 6.41 -15.56 -12.89
N SER A 283 7.71 -15.67 -13.14
CA SER A 283 8.32 -16.70 -13.96
C SER A 283 8.79 -17.87 -13.11
N TRP A 284 9.01 -19.02 -13.74
CA TRP A 284 9.68 -20.15 -13.11
C TRP A 284 11.11 -19.86 -12.68
N GLU A 285 11.77 -18.87 -13.29
CA GLU A 285 13.08 -18.40 -12.82
C GLU A 285 12.97 -17.63 -11.49
N ASP A 286 11.89 -16.86 -11.29
CA ASP A 286 11.63 -16.21 -9.99
C ASP A 286 11.45 -17.26 -8.87
N VAL A 287 10.80 -18.40 -9.18
CA VAL A 287 10.68 -19.54 -8.26
C VAL A 287 12.03 -20.17 -7.94
N ARG A 288 12.92 -20.34 -8.93
CA ARG A 288 14.29 -20.84 -8.69
C ARG A 288 15.10 -19.89 -7.81
N LEU A 289 14.99 -18.58 -8.04
CA LEU A 289 15.64 -17.57 -7.21
C LEU A 289 15.10 -17.63 -5.78
N TYR A 290 13.78 -17.76 -5.61
CA TYR A 290 13.17 -17.96 -4.30
C TYR A 290 13.73 -19.20 -3.59
N GLN A 291 13.72 -20.36 -4.25
CA GLN A 291 14.22 -21.63 -3.68
C GLN A 291 15.72 -21.59 -3.35
N ARG A 292 16.49 -20.75 -4.07
CA ARG A 292 17.94 -20.60 -3.88
C ARG A 292 18.32 -19.67 -2.72
N TYR A 293 17.60 -18.57 -2.53
CA TYR A 293 18.02 -17.49 -1.62
C TYR A 293 17.19 -17.34 -0.35
N PHE A 294 16.09 -18.09 -0.22
CA PHE A 294 15.21 -18.02 0.95
C PHE A 294 15.03 -19.40 1.59
N GLU A 295 14.74 -19.41 2.88
CA GLU A 295 14.61 -20.63 3.69
C GLU A 295 13.39 -21.47 3.32
N SER A 296 13.46 -22.76 3.61
CA SER A 296 12.41 -23.75 3.28
C SER A 296 11.06 -23.50 3.96
N GLU A 297 11.09 -22.79 5.08
CA GLU A 297 9.93 -22.40 5.88
C GLU A 297 9.20 -21.19 5.30
N CYS A 298 9.86 -20.41 4.43
CA CYS A 298 9.26 -19.29 3.74
C CYS A 298 8.41 -19.81 2.57
N VAL A 299 7.17 -19.36 2.45
CA VAL A 299 6.29 -19.69 1.31
C VAL A 299 6.20 -18.51 0.35
N MET A 300 6.42 -18.75 -0.95
CA MET A 300 6.16 -17.79 -2.01
C MET A 300 4.70 -17.92 -2.47
N ILE A 301 4.04 -16.80 -2.76
CA ILE A 301 2.64 -16.77 -3.18
C ILE A 301 2.53 -15.91 -4.44
N ASN A 302 2.06 -16.50 -5.53
CA ASN A 302 1.60 -15.74 -6.70
C ASN A 302 0.15 -15.31 -6.46
N CYS A 303 -0.11 -14.02 -6.65
CA CYS A 303 -1.39 -13.42 -6.32
C CYS A 303 -1.93 -12.72 -7.55
N LEU A 304 -3.06 -13.20 -8.05
CA LEU A 304 -3.74 -12.63 -9.20
C LEU A 304 -4.90 -11.76 -8.72
N GLY A 305 -4.94 -10.55 -9.26
CA GLY A 305 -5.95 -9.57 -8.94
C GLY A 305 -6.04 -8.49 -10.02
N SER A 306 -7.08 -7.68 -9.93
CA SER A 306 -7.23 -6.48 -10.73
C SER A 306 -7.57 -5.29 -9.84
N LYS A 307 -7.54 -4.07 -10.38
CA LYS A 307 -7.95 -2.89 -9.60
C LYS A 307 -9.47 -2.86 -9.39
N GLU A 308 -10.26 -3.52 -10.23
CA GLU A 308 -11.73 -3.57 -10.16
C GLU A 308 -12.23 -4.49 -9.04
N VAL A 309 -11.63 -5.68 -8.93
CA VAL A 309 -12.10 -6.73 -8.00
C VAL A 309 -11.10 -7.08 -6.89
N LEU A 310 -9.95 -6.39 -6.85
CA LEU A 310 -8.82 -6.71 -5.96
C LEU A 310 -8.24 -8.10 -6.25
N ASP A 311 -7.52 -8.69 -5.30
CA ASP A 311 -7.00 -10.07 -5.40
C ASP A 311 -8.18 -11.06 -5.41
N TYR A 312 -8.23 -11.94 -6.40
CA TYR A 312 -9.28 -12.97 -6.52
C TYR A 312 -8.74 -14.40 -6.63
N SER A 313 -7.45 -14.59 -6.89
CA SER A 313 -6.83 -15.93 -6.96
C SER A 313 -5.42 -15.93 -6.37
N ILE A 314 -5.06 -17.05 -5.74
CA ILE A 314 -3.74 -17.26 -5.12
C ILE A 314 -3.17 -18.65 -5.43
N TYR A 315 -1.86 -18.70 -5.67
CA TYR A 315 -1.11 -19.94 -5.85
C TYR A 315 0.07 -19.97 -4.86
N TYR A 316 0.10 -20.99 -4.01
CA TYR A 316 1.17 -21.21 -3.04
C TYR A 316 2.32 -22.00 -3.67
N ILE A 317 3.55 -21.58 -3.39
CA ILE A 317 4.79 -22.12 -3.91
C ILE A 317 5.72 -22.32 -2.71
N ASP A 318 6.14 -23.57 -2.50
CA ASP A 318 7.10 -23.98 -1.48
C ASP A 318 8.39 -24.53 -2.12
N HIS A 319 9.35 -24.95 -1.30
CA HIS A 319 10.59 -25.58 -1.78
C HIS A 319 10.38 -26.96 -2.41
N GLY A 320 9.23 -27.60 -2.17
CA GLY A 320 8.83 -28.85 -2.82
C GLY A 320 8.24 -28.65 -4.22
N THR A 321 7.86 -27.42 -4.57
CA THR A 321 7.21 -27.10 -5.82
C THR A 321 8.16 -27.31 -6.99
N ARG A 322 7.79 -28.22 -7.89
CA ARG A 322 8.59 -28.51 -9.09
C ARG A 322 8.54 -27.34 -10.06
N VAL A 323 9.71 -26.86 -10.44
CA VAL A 323 9.85 -25.78 -11.42
C VAL A 323 9.45 -26.32 -12.80
N GLY A 324 8.43 -25.72 -13.40
CA GLY A 324 7.88 -26.11 -14.68
C GLY A 324 8.44 -25.35 -15.88
N GLU A 325 7.78 -25.54 -17.03
CA GLU A 325 7.92 -24.72 -18.24
C GLU A 325 6.69 -23.78 -18.36
N GLY A 326 6.82 -22.68 -19.09
CA GLY A 326 5.71 -21.74 -19.31
C GLY A 326 5.48 -20.75 -18.15
N THR A 327 4.23 -20.48 -17.81
CA THR A 327 3.83 -19.50 -16.80
C THR A 327 3.52 -20.15 -15.45
N VAL A 328 3.82 -19.43 -14.36
CA VAL A 328 3.41 -19.85 -13.02
C VAL A 328 1.88 -19.77 -12.92
N PRO A 329 1.19 -20.81 -12.39
CA PRO A 329 -0.27 -20.81 -12.28
C PRO A 329 -0.82 -19.62 -11.49
N ALA A 330 -2.01 -19.16 -11.90
CA ALA A 330 -2.79 -18.16 -11.17
C ALA A 330 -3.41 -18.69 -9.86
N GLY A 331 -3.50 -20.02 -9.73
CA GLY A 331 -3.93 -20.71 -8.53
C GLY A 331 -5.44 -20.83 -8.37
N PHE A 332 -5.88 -20.76 -7.12
CA PHE A 332 -7.25 -21.03 -6.71
C PHE A 332 -7.97 -19.76 -6.22
N PRO A 333 -9.30 -19.69 -6.40
CA PRO A 333 -10.09 -18.56 -5.91
C PRO A 333 -9.86 -18.28 -4.42
N LEU A 334 -9.73 -16.99 -4.09
CA LEU A 334 -9.73 -16.53 -2.69
C LEU A 334 -11.12 -16.68 -2.07
N GLY A 335 -11.17 -16.79 -0.74
CA GLY A 335 -12.44 -16.85 -0.01
C GLY A 335 -13.34 -15.66 -0.34
N GLY A 336 -14.56 -15.94 -0.79
CA GLY A 336 -15.54 -14.93 -1.21
C GLY A 336 -15.44 -14.48 -2.67
N ALA A 337 -14.51 -15.03 -3.45
CA ALA A 337 -14.46 -14.86 -4.90
C ALA A 337 -14.94 -16.12 -5.62
N THR A 338 -15.55 -15.94 -6.79
CA THR A 338 -15.84 -17.02 -7.75
C THR A 338 -15.12 -16.69 -9.05
N VAL A 339 -14.36 -17.64 -9.58
CA VAL A 339 -13.66 -17.50 -10.86
C VAL A 339 -14.28 -18.49 -11.84
N THR A 340 -14.82 -17.96 -12.93
CA THR A 340 -15.40 -18.76 -14.02
C THR A 340 -14.57 -18.50 -15.27
N VAL A 341 -14.14 -19.57 -15.93
CA VAL A 341 -13.55 -19.51 -17.28
C VAL A 341 -14.66 -19.86 -18.25
N VAL A 342 -14.99 -18.92 -19.12
CA VAL A 342 -16.03 -19.06 -20.14
C VAL A 342 -15.38 -19.05 -21.53
N ASP A 343 -16.04 -19.67 -22.50
CA ASP A 343 -15.67 -19.52 -23.91
C ASP A 343 -16.32 -18.25 -24.50
N GLU A 344 -16.38 -18.14 -25.83
CA GLU A 344 -17.00 -16.99 -26.50
C GLU A 344 -18.53 -16.91 -26.32
N GLU A 345 -19.18 -18.00 -25.88
CA GLU A 345 -20.63 -18.09 -25.70
C GLU A 345 -21.08 -17.79 -24.26
N GLY A 346 -20.16 -17.85 -23.28
CA GLY A 346 -20.40 -17.49 -21.88
C GLY A 346 -20.53 -18.69 -20.93
#